data_AF-A0A925W829-F1
#
_entry.id   AF-A0A925W829-F1
#
_cell.length_a   1.000
_cell.length_b   1.000
_cell.length_c   1.000
_cell.angle_alpha   90.00
_cell.angle_beta   90.00
_cell.angle_gamma   90.00
#
_symmetry.space_group_name_H-M   'P 1'
#
loop_
_entity.id
_entity.type
_entity.pdbx_description
1 polymer ?
#
loop_
_entity_poly.entity_id
_entity_poly.type
_entity_poly.pdbx_seq_one_letter_code
_entity_poly.pdbx_strand_id
1 'polypeptide(L)' 'VSEIQQVTKDALPAGLFDTGGERRLALVTCGGSFDRDARSYRDNLIVWAVPS' A
#
# COMPACT_ATOMS: atom_id res chain seq x y z
N VAL A 1 8.43 -0.57 11.79
CA VAL A 1 8.13 -0.99 10.39
C VAL A 1 8.40 -2.47 10.31
N SER A 2 7.45 -3.24 9.80
CA SER A 2 7.54 -4.71 9.70
C SER A 2 7.67 -5.18 8.25
N GLU A 3 7.09 -4.47 7.28
CA GLU A 3 7.13 -4.85 5.87
C GLU A 3 6.98 -3.61 4.97
N ILE A 4 7.58 -3.67 3.78
CA ILE A 4 7.33 -2.72 2.68
C ILE A 4 6.96 -3.54 1.45
N GLN A 5 5.81 -3.24 0.86
CA GLN A 5 5.26 -3.93 -0.30
C GLN A 5 4.94 -2.93 -1.41
N GLN A 6 5.34 -3.22 -2.65
CA GLN A 6 4.93 -2.45 -3.83
C GLN A 6 3.99 -3.31 -4.68
N VAL A 7 2.83 -2.75 -5.02
CA VAL A 7 1.79 -3.42 -5.84
C VAL A 7 1.32 -2.47 -6.92
N THR A 8 0.81 -3.00 -8.03
CA THR A 8 0.14 -2.16 -9.03
C THR A 8 -1.04 -1.43 -8.38
N LYS A 9 -1.37 -0.25 -8.90
CA LYS A 9 -2.36 0.65 -8.28
C LYS A 9 -3.72 -0.02 -8.02
N ASP A 10 -4.09 -0.95 -8.89
CA ASP A 10 -5.32 -1.72 -8.94
C ASP A 10 -5.26 -3.07 -8.19
N ALA A 11 -4.09 -3.46 -7.66
CA ALA A 11 -3.87 -4.73 -6.98
C ALA A 11 -3.58 -4.55 -5.49
N LEU A 12 -4.35 -3.68 -4.81
CA LEU A 12 -4.25 -3.57 -3.36
C LEU A 12 -4.58 -4.92 -2.69
N PRO A 13 -3.82 -5.33 -1.66
CA PRO A 13 -4.05 -6.59 -0.98
C PRO A 13 -5.42 -6.57 -0.27
N ALA A 14 -6.18 -7.66 -0.38
CA ALA A 14 -7.55 -7.75 0.14
C ALA A 14 -7.64 -7.41 1.64
N GLY A 15 -6.64 -7.80 2.43
CA GLY A 15 -6.60 -7.52 3.86
C GLY A 15 -6.23 -6.09 4.26
N LEU A 16 -5.95 -5.20 3.31
CA LEU A 16 -5.56 -3.81 3.60
C LEU A 16 -6.55 -3.08 4.49
N PHE A 17 -7.84 -3.40 4.34
CA PHE A 17 -8.93 -2.75 5.06
C PHE A 17 -9.58 -3.64 6.12
N ASP A 18 -8.94 -4.75 6.49
CA ASP A 18 -9.45 -5.60 7.57
C ASP A 18 -9.56 -4.78 8.87
N THR A 19 -10.73 -4.83 9.49
CA THR A 19 -10.99 -4.14 10.76
C THR A 19 -10.77 -5.03 11.99
N GLY A 20 -10.40 -6.29 11.78
CA GLY A 20 -10.11 -7.27 12.83
C GLY A 20 -8.64 -7.75 12.79
N GLY A 21 -8.28 -8.60 13.75
CA GLY A 21 -6.93 -9.16 13.86
C GLY A 21 -5.97 -8.33 14.70
N GLU A 22 -4.67 -8.57 14.53
CA GLU A 22 -3.62 -7.86 15.26
C GLU A 22 -3.58 -6.38 14.89
N ARG A 23 -3.22 -5.53 15.86
CA ARG A 23 -3.07 -4.09 15.63
C ARG A 23 -1.92 -3.87 14.65
N ARG A 24 -2.22 -3.21 13.53
CA ARG A 24 -1.24 -2.83 12.51
C ARG A 24 -1.59 -1.47 11.91
N LEU A 25 -0.58 -0.78 11.41
CA LEU A 25 -0.70 0.42 10.58
C LEU A 25 -0.27 0.07 9.15
N ALA A 26 -1.09 0.48 8.18
CA ALA A 26 -0.72 0.51 6.77
C ALA A 26 -0.64 1.97 6.30
N LEU A 27 0.54 2.42 5.86
CA LEU A 27 0.72 3.69 5.17
C LEU A 27 0.84 3.43 3.68
N VAL A 28 -0.09 3.98 2.90
CA VAL A 28 -0.11 3.82 1.44
C VAL A 28 0.33 5.12 0.77
N THR A 29 1.33 5.04 -0.10
CA THR A 29 1.82 6.15 -0.92
C THR A 29 1.83 5.79 -2.40
N CYS A 30 1.94 6.81 -3.25
CA CYS A 30 2.10 6.60 -4.69
C CYS A 30 3.54 6.12 -5.00
N GLY A 31 3.67 5.12 -5.87
CA GLY A 31 4.95 4.54 -6.29
C GLY A 31 5.00 4.25 -7.79
N GLY A 32 6.14 3.73 -8.25
CA GLY A 32 6.35 3.44 -9.67
C GLY A 32 6.45 4.70 -10.54
N SER A 33 6.39 4.51 -11.87
CA SER A 33 6.41 5.63 -12.82
C SER A 33 5.05 6.33 -12.88
N PHE A 34 5.08 7.62 -13.21
CA PHE A 34 3.86 8.38 -13.48
C PHE A 34 3.35 8.07 -14.88
N ASP A 35 2.13 7.55 -14.97
CA ASP A 35 1.38 7.40 -16.21
C ASP A 35 0.71 8.74 -16.55
N ARG A 36 1.11 9.33 -17.70
CA ARG A 36 0.62 10.64 -18.14
C ARG A 36 -0.78 10.59 -18.73
N ASP A 37 -1.16 9.48 -19.33
CA ASP A 37 -2.47 9.32 -19.96
C ASP A 37 -3.53 9.10 -18.87
N ALA A 38 -3.23 8.23 -17.91
CA ALA A 38 -4.06 8.02 -16.72
C ALA A 38 -3.93 9.15 -15.68
N ARG A 39 -2.91 10.01 -15.80
CA ARG A 39 -2.54 11.08 -14.84
C ARG A 39 -2.38 10.55 -13.41
N SER A 40 -1.76 9.39 -13.26
CA SER A 40 -1.56 8.74 -11.97
C SER A 40 -0.28 7.92 -11.92
N TYR A 41 0.26 7.73 -10.72
CA TYR A 41 1.31 6.74 -10.48
C TYR A 41 0.79 5.32 -10.68
N ARG A 42 1.62 4.45 -11.28
CA ARG A 42 1.23 3.09 -11.66
C ARG A 42 1.12 2.14 -10.48
N ASP A 43 1.82 2.43 -9.38
CA ASP A 43 1.90 1.55 -8.23
C ASP A 43 1.49 2.26 -6.93
N ASN A 44 1.19 1.46 -5.92
CA ASN A 44 1.17 1.89 -4.54
C ASN A 44 2.35 1.25 -3.80
N LEU A 45 3.00 2.03 -2.94
CA LEU A 45 3.96 1.52 -1.95
C LEU A 45 3.27 1.50 -0.59
N ILE A 46 3.20 0.32 0.02
CA ILE A 46 2.53 0.06 1.28
C ILE A 46 3.60 -0.22 2.34
N VAL A 47 3.62 0.59 3.39
CA VAL A 47 4.47 0.36 4.55
C VAL A 47 3.60 -0.17 5.68
N TRP A 48 3.95 -1.35 6.18
CA TRP A 48 3.31 -1.99 7.33
C TRP A 48 4.12 -1.76 8.60
N ALA A 49 3.43 -1.54 9.72
CA ALA A 49 4.04 -1.48 11.04
C ALA A 49 3.11 -2.07 12.10
N VAL A 50 3.69 -2.69 13.13
CA VAL A 50 2.99 -3.13 14.34
C VAL A 50 3.38 -2.23 15.52
N PRO A 51 2.49 -2.03 16.52
CA PRO A 51 2.83 -1.34 17.76
C PRO A 51 3.98 -2.02 18.50
N SER A 52 4.81 -1.22 19.18
CA SER A 52 5.87 -1.67 20.08
C SER A 52 5.34 -2.02 21.46
#